data_AF-A0A1D8GPN5-F1
#
_entry.id   AF-A0A1D8GPN5-F1
#
_cell.length_a   1.000
_cell.length_b   1.000
_cell.length_c   1.000
_cell.angle_alpha   90.00
_cell.angle_beta   90.00
_cell.angle_gamma   90.00
#
_symmetry.space_group_name_H-M   'P 1'
#
loop_
_entity.id
_entity.type
_entity.pdbx_description
1 polymer ?
#
loop_
_entity_poly.entity_id
_entity_poly.type
_entity_poly.pdbx_seq_one_letter_code
_entity_poly.pdbx_strand_id
1 'polypeptide(L)' 'MQEYARTYKIEGTTVHIVAPAPKSKEEIDRILKDYHQAGWEIIMELMEKSKKSCNFSKAFMK' A
#
# COMPACT_ATOMS: atom_id res chain seq x y z
N MET A 1 -18.96 17.15 -19.29
CA MET A 1 -19.83 16.72 -18.16
C MET A 1 -19.00 15.80 -17.28
N GLN A 2 -18.91 16.05 -15.97
CA GLN A 2 -18.20 15.14 -15.05
C GLN A 2 -19.17 14.03 -14.62
N GLU A 3 -18.76 12.77 -14.77
CA GLU A 3 -19.56 11.60 -14.37
C GLU A 3 -19.29 11.29 -12.90
N TYR A 4 -20.31 11.48 -12.05
CA TYR A 4 -20.20 11.24 -10.62
C TYR A 4 -20.51 9.77 -10.31
N ALA A 5 -19.56 9.05 -9.72
CA ALA A 5 -19.74 7.67 -9.25
C ALA A 5 -20.80 7.56 -8.14
N ARG A 6 -20.89 8.58 -7.28
CA ARG A 6 -21.84 8.61 -6.17
C ARG A 6 -22.09 10.04 -5.69
N THR A 7 -23.30 10.32 -5.22
CA THR A 7 -23.61 11.58 -4.55
C THR A 7 -24.18 11.29 -3.17
N TYR A 8 -23.65 11.94 -2.14
CA TYR A 8 -24.17 11.88 -0.77
C TYR A 8 -24.75 13.23 -0.37
N LYS A 9 -25.86 13.21 0.37
CA LYS A 9 -26.41 14.40 1.03
C LYS A 9 -26.33 14.20 2.53
N ILE A 10 -25.58 15.07 3.20
CA ILE A 10 -25.44 15.09 4.66
C ILE A 10 -25.78 16.51 5.11
N GLU A 11 -26.84 16.66 5.90
CA GLU A 11 -27.28 17.91 6.55
C GLU A 11 -27.06 19.20 5.72
N GLY A 12 -27.62 19.24 4.51
CA GLY A 12 -27.54 20.40 3.61
C GLY A 12 -26.29 20.47 2.71
N THR A 13 -25.29 19.64 2.95
CA THR A 13 -24.09 19.52 2.11
C THR A 13 -24.24 18.37 1.10
N THR A 14 -23.95 18.65 -0.18
CA THR A 14 -23.91 17.63 -1.24
C THR A 14 -22.47 17.29 -1.57
N VAL A 15 -22.08 16.04 -1.36
CA VAL A 15 -20.74 15.52 -1.69
C VAL A 15 -20.84 14.73 -2.98
N HIS A 16 -20.11 15.18 -4.00
CA HIS A 16 -20.00 14.49 -5.28
C HIS A 16 -18.71 13.65 -5.32
N ILE A 17 -18.85 12.33 -5.35
CA ILE A 17 -17.73 11.43 -5.61
C ILE A 17 -17.57 11.31 -7.12
N VAL A 18 -16.52 11.92 -7.65
CA VAL A 18 -16.14 11.79 -9.05
C VAL A 18 -15.54 10.40 -9.23
N ALA A 19 -16.03 9.65 -10.23
CA ALA A 19 -15.39 8.39 -10.60
C ALA A 19 -13.95 8.72 -11.06
N PRO A 20 -12.90 8.17 -10.45
CA PRO A 20 -11.58 8.32 -11.01
C PRO A 20 -11.60 7.73 -12.42
N ALA A 21 -10.91 8.39 -13.36
CA ALA A 21 -10.81 7.88 -14.73
C ALA A 21 -10.32 6.43 -14.69
N PRO A 22 -10.93 5.52 -15.47
CA PRO A 22 -10.49 4.12 -15.49
C PRO A 22 -9.04 4.07 -15.94
N LYS A 23 -8.18 3.53 -15.09
CA LYS A 23 -6.76 3.33 -15.41
C LYS A 23 -6.63 2.22 -16.45
N SER A 24 -5.66 2.35 -17.35
CA SER A 24 -5.32 1.25 -18.25
C SER A 24 -4.76 0.08 -17.45
N LYS A 25 -4.92 -1.15 -17.97
CA LYS A 25 -4.37 -2.36 -17.35
C LYS A 25 -2.85 -2.23 -17.13
N GLU A 26 -2.15 -1.65 -18.09
CA GLU A 26 -0.70 -1.41 -18.02
C GLU A 26 -0.30 -0.46 -16.89
N GLU A 27 -1.11 0.57 -16.61
CA GLU A 27 -0.86 1.46 -15.48
C GLU A 27 -1.12 0.75 -14.14
N ILE A 28 -2.18 -0.05 -14.07
CA ILE A 28 -2.49 -0.86 -12.89
C ILE A 28 -1.37 -1.87 -12.62
N ASP A 29 -0.88 -2.58 -13.65
CA ASP A 29 0.16 -3.58 -13.53
C ASP A 29 1.50 -2.95 -13.08
N ARG A 30 1.83 -1.74 -13.56
CA ARG A 30 3.00 -0.98 -13.08
C ARG A 30 2.88 -0.63 -11.60
N ILE A 31 1.74 -0.08 -11.19
CA ILE A 31 1.47 0.26 -9.80
C ILE A 31 1.59 -0.97 -8.90
N LEU A 32 0.98 -2.08 -9.29
CA LEU A 32 1.04 -3.34 -8.53
C LEU A 32 2.47 -3.86 -8.38
N LYS A 33 3.27 -3.77 -9.44
CA LYS A 33 4.69 -4.15 -9.41
C LYS A 33 5.47 -3.30 -8.39
N ASP A 34 5.24 -2.00 -8.35
CA ASP A 34 5.92 -1.09 -7.42
C ASP A 34 5.54 -1.41 -5.96
N TYR A 35 4.26 -1.66 -5.69
CA TYR A 35 3.80 -2.09 -4.36
C TYR A 35 4.37 -3.45 -3.95
N HIS A 36 4.45 -4.41 -4.87
CA HIS A 36 5.05 -5.71 -4.60
C HIS A 36 6.53 -5.57 -4.26
N GLN A 37 7.27 -4.73 -5.00
CA GLN A 37 8.68 -4.47 -4.74
C GLN A 37 8.89 -3.85 -3.36
N ALA A 38 8.16 -2.77 -3.05
CA ALA A 38 8.24 -2.11 -1.74
C ALA A 38 7.86 -3.06 -0.60
N GLY A 39 6.80 -3.86 -0.78
CA GLY A 39 6.39 -4.86 0.21
C GLY A 39 7.48 -5.90 0.46
N TRP A 40 8.14 -6.38 -0.60
CA TRP A 40 9.21 -7.37 -0.47
C TRP A 40 10.45 -6.81 0.23
N GLU A 41 10.83 -5.57 -0.08
CA GLU A 41 11.94 -4.88 0.59
C GLU A 41 11.71 -4.74 2.09
N ILE A 42 10.50 -4.32 2.49
CA ILE A 42 10.13 -4.21 3.91
C ILE A 42 10.22 -5.58 4.60
N ILE A 43 9.69 -6.63 3.98
CA ILE A 43 9.73 -8.00 4.54
C ILE A 43 11.19 -8.46 4.70
N MET A 44 12.03 -8.22 3.70
CA MET A 44 13.46 -8.56 3.74
C MET A 44 14.19 -7.83 4.87
N GLU A 45 13.94 -6.52 5.04
CA GLU A 45 14.52 -5.72 6.12
C GLU A 45 14.11 -6.26 7.49
N LEU A 46 12.83 -6.60 7.67
CA LEU A 46 12.32 -7.19 8.92
C LEU A 46 12.95 -8.55 9.21
N MET A 47 13.12 -9.40 8.19
CA MET A 47 13.81 -10.69 8.34
C MET A 47 15.30 -10.54 8.68
N GLU A 48 15.98 -9.53 8.14
CA GLU A 48 17.36 -9.25 8.50
C GLU A 48 17.47 -8.74 9.94
N LYS A 49 16.59 -7.82 10.34
CA LYS A 49 16.51 -7.31 11.72
C LYS A 49 16.21 -8.42 12.73
N SER A 50 15.33 -9.36 12.40
CA SER A 50 15.01 -10.50 13.28
C SER A 50 16.15 -11.52 13.37
N LYS A 51 16.91 -11.75 12.29
CA LYS A 51 18.14 -12.58 12.35
C LYS A 51 19.22 -11.93 13.22
N LYS A 52 19.35 -10.61 13.22
CA LYS A 52 20.29 -9.89 14.09
C LYS A 52 19.93 -10.05 15.58
N SER A 53 18.65 -10.02 15.94
CA SER A 53 18.23 -10.24 17.33
C SER A 53 18.43 -11.69 17.80
N CYS A 54 18.28 -12.68 16.91
CA CYS A 54 18.50 -14.09 17.26
C CYS A 54 19.99 -14.48 17.39
N ASN A 55 20.91 -13.71 16.79
CA ASN A 55 22.35 -13.91 16.97
C ASN A 55 22.91 -13.22 18.23
N PHE A 56 22.26 -12.16 18.72
CA PHE A 56 22.67 -11.49 19.95
C PHE A 56 22.50 -12.38 21.20
N SER A 57 21.44 -13.21 21.24
CA SER A 57 21.22 -14.16 22.35
C SER A 57 22.23 -15.32 22.37
N LYS A 58 22.77 -15.73 21.22
CA LYS A 58 23.81 -16.77 21.14
C LYS A 58 25.21 -16.25 21.49
N ALA A 59 25.47 -14.95 21.35
CA ALA A 59 26.75 -14.33 21.71
C ALA A 59 26.89 -14.07 23.23
N PHE A 60 25.77 -13.98 23.96
CA PHE A 60 25.76 -13.74 25.41
C PHE A 60 25.76 -15.03 26.25
N MET A 61 25.64 -16.20 25.61
CA MET A 61 25.63 -17.51 26.25
C MET A 61 26.93 -18.27 25.93
N LYS A 62 28.08 -17.63 26.16
CA LYS A 62 29.41 -18.25 26.09
C LYS A 62 30.31 -17.71 27.19
#